data_AF-A0AAD5F3L4-F1
#
_entry.id   AF-A0AAD5F3L4-F1
#
_cell.length_a   1.000
_cell.length_b   1.000
_cell.length_c   1.000
_cell.angle_alpha   90.00
_cell.angle_beta   90.00
_cell.angle_gamma   90.00
#
_symmetry.space_group_name_H-M   'P 1'
#
loop_
_entity.id
_entity.type
_entity.pdbx_description
1 polymer ?
#
loop_
_entity_poly.entity_id
_entity_poly.type
_entity_poly.pdbx_seq_one_letter_code
_entity_poly.pdbx_strand_id
1 'polypeptide(L)'
;MAVVFCYVDKSGDVIERIYIESHNDLSQALQKKDQDIGNALTLVKDCKDQLQHIRENAIEAWFDQVSSFCGKHDMELPNVDDAYVAQERSHRRAPRITHLLHCPVDIFIQIIERQLAELNHRFSEVNTELLLCLTCLSPDDSFIAFDKQKLLRFSEFYPKDFNPRDLLVLEDQLGIYIHYMGTKSNFSQLKGVSSLARKMVEKGLH
;
A
#
# COMPACT_ATOMS: atom_id res chain seq x y z
N MET A 1 0.07 -6.62 -2.37
CA MET A 1 0.23 -6.40 -3.82
C MET A 1 1.65 -6.79 -4.16
N ALA A 2 1.80 -7.94 -4.79
CA ALA A 2 3.07 -8.46 -5.23
C ALA A 2 3.34 -7.92 -6.63
N VAL A 3 4.53 -7.37 -6.88
CA VAL A 3 5.04 -7.33 -8.25
C VAL A 3 5.37 -8.77 -8.60
N VAL A 4 4.46 -9.39 -9.34
CA VAL A 4 4.69 -10.69 -9.93
C VAL A 4 5.41 -10.43 -11.25
N PHE A 5 6.70 -10.74 -11.30
CA PHE A 5 7.35 -10.96 -12.59
C PHE A 5 6.84 -12.30 -13.12
N CYS A 6 5.89 -12.27 -14.05
CA CYS A 6 5.54 -13.44 -14.83
C CYS A 6 6.64 -13.63 -15.87
N TYR A 7 7.52 -14.61 -15.68
CA TYR A 7 8.34 -15.12 -16.77
C TYR A 7 8.08 -16.62 -16.94
N VAL A 8 8.19 -17.05 -18.19
CA VAL A 8 8.02 -18.44 -18.59
C VAL A 8 9.39 -19.09 -18.48
N ASP A 9 9.52 -20.13 -17.67
CA ASP A 9 10.78 -20.89 -17.60
C ASP A 9 11.01 -21.69 -18.91
N LYS A 10 12.17 -22.34 -19.03
CA LYS A 10 12.50 -23.18 -20.20
C LYS A 10 11.56 -24.38 -20.39
N SER A 11 10.79 -24.72 -19.36
CA SER A 11 9.81 -25.80 -19.29
C SER A 11 8.42 -25.35 -19.77
N GLY A 12 8.19 -24.04 -19.92
CA GLY A 12 6.88 -23.47 -20.22
C GLY A 12 6.05 -23.11 -18.99
N ASP A 13 6.60 -23.25 -17.78
CA ASP A 13 5.92 -22.95 -16.52
C ASP A 13 6.05 -21.47 -16.16
N VAL A 14 4.92 -20.86 -15.81
CA VAL A 14 4.88 -19.48 -15.33
C VAL A 14 5.30 -19.47 -13.85
N ILE A 15 6.48 -18.93 -13.57
CA ILE A 15 6.99 -18.82 -12.21
C ILE A 15 6.81 -17.39 -11.72
N GLU A 16 5.94 -17.22 -10.72
CA GLU A 16 5.68 -15.93 -10.07
C GLU A 16 6.66 -15.73 -8.90
N ARG A 17 7.61 -14.79 -9.01
CA ARG A 17 8.47 -14.40 -7.86
C ARG A 17 8.61 -12.89 -7.69
N ILE A 18 8.58 -12.47 -6.42
CA ILE A 18 8.56 -11.08 -5.92
C ILE A 18 10.01 -10.63 -5.66
N TYR A 19 10.44 -9.49 -6.21
CA TYR A 19 11.84 -9.03 -6.09
C TYR A 19 12.04 -7.68 -5.40
N ILE A 20 11.23 -7.38 -4.37
CA ILE A 20 11.56 -6.29 -3.45
C ILE A 20 11.23 -6.77 -2.02
N GLU A 21 12.23 -6.87 -1.14
CA GLU A 21 12.06 -7.34 0.24
C GLU A 21 11.03 -6.50 1.01
N SER A 22 11.02 -5.17 0.82
CA SER A 22 10.00 -4.29 1.43
C SER A 22 8.58 -4.58 0.95
N HIS A 23 8.40 -5.06 -0.30
CA HIS A 23 7.09 -5.48 -0.79
C HIS A 23 6.62 -6.78 -0.13
N ASN A 24 7.54 -7.66 0.25
CA ASN A 24 7.20 -8.86 1.00
C ASN A 24 6.71 -8.48 2.41
N ASP A 25 7.42 -7.58 3.10
CA ASP A 25 7.01 -7.08 4.41
C ASP A 25 5.67 -6.34 4.35
N LEU A 26 5.49 -5.45 3.37
CA LEU A 26 4.21 -4.78 3.15
C LEU A 26 3.10 -5.78 2.80
N SER A 27 3.37 -6.77 1.94
CA SER A 27 2.39 -7.79 1.57
C SER A 27 1.97 -8.63 2.78
N GLN A 28 2.92 -9.06 3.59
CA GLN A 28 2.65 -9.82 4.82
C GLN A 28 1.88 -8.96 5.83
N ALA A 29 2.27 -7.69 6.01
CA ALA A 29 1.59 -6.78 6.91
C ALA A 29 0.13 -6.54 6.49
N LEU A 30 -0.13 -6.33 5.20
CA LEU A 30 -1.49 -6.14 4.68
C LEU A 30 -2.36 -7.40 4.73
N GLN A 31 -1.75 -8.59 4.80
CA GLN A 31 -2.47 -9.86 4.94
C GLN A 31 -2.82 -10.20 6.39
N LYS A 32 -2.11 -9.62 7.36
CA LYS A 32 -2.39 -9.82 8.80
C LYS A 32 -3.68 -9.11 9.19
N LYS A 33 -4.59 -9.85 9.83
CA LYS A 33 -5.90 -9.32 10.27
C LYS A 33 -5.82 -8.46 11.53
N ASP A 34 -4.71 -8.55 12.25
CA ASP A 34 -4.42 -7.90 13.53
C ASP A 34 -3.30 -6.85 13.41
N GLN A 35 -2.97 -6.43 12.19
CA GLN A 35 -1.94 -5.43 11.95
C GLN A 35 -2.34 -4.07 12.50
N ASP A 36 -1.38 -3.39 13.14
CA ASP A 36 -1.54 -1.99 13.50
C ASP A 36 -1.60 -1.11 12.24
N ILE A 37 -2.62 -0.25 12.18
CA ILE A 37 -2.89 0.61 11.02
C ILE A 37 -1.72 1.58 10.80
N GLY A 38 -1.18 2.18 11.87
CA GLY A 38 -0.05 3.11 11.80
C GLY A 38 1.18 2.45 11.16
N ASN A 39 1.56 1.29 11.69
CA ASN A 39 2.68 0.51 11.14
C ASN A 39 2.46 0.10 9.69
N ALA A 40 1.24 -0.31 9.32
CA ALA A 40 0.92 -0.65 7.93
C ALA A 40 1.06 0.56 6.99
N LEU A 41 0.61 1.75 7.42
CA LEU A 41 0.75 2.98 6.64
C LEU A 41 2.22 3.42 6.50
N THR A 42 3.04 3.23 7.53
CA THR A 42 4.49 3.47 7.44
C THR A 42 5.12 2.58 6.37
N LEU A 43 4.79 1.28 6.36
CA LEU A 43 5.28 0.36 5.32
C LEU A 43 4.81 0.76 3.91
N VAL A 44 3.57 1.22 3.76
CA VAL A 44 3.07 1.74 2.47
C VAL A 44 3.91 2.93 2.02
N LYS A 45 4.20 3.87 2.92
CA LYS A 45 5.02 5.04 2.62
C LYS A 45 6.44 4.63 2.23
N ASP A 46 7.08 3.78 3.02
CA ASP A 46 8.44 3.32 2.77
C ASP A 46 8.54 2.60 1.41
N CYS A 47 7.55 1.77 1.04
CA CYS A 47 7.49 1.15 -0.28
C CYS A 47 7.35 2.18 -1.40
N LYS A 48 6.49 3.20 -1.23
CA LYS A 48 6.35 4.27 -2.24
C LYS A 48 7.66 5.04 -2.42
N ASP A 49 8.31 5.42 -1.33
CA ASP A 49 9.56 6.17 -1.34
C ASP A 49 10.69 5.35 -1.99
N GLN A 50 10.77 4.05 -1.70
CA GLN A 50 11.74 3.15 -2.33
C GLN A 50 11.50 2.98 -3.84
N LEU A 51 10.25 2.74 -4.25
CA LEU A 51 9.90 2.63 -5.67
C LEU A 51 10.23 3.93 -6.42
N GLN A 52 9.95 5.07 -5.81
CA GLN A 52 10.25 6.38 -6.39
C GLN A 52 11.77 6.60 -6.52
N HIS A 53 12.54 6.22 -5.50
CA HIS A 53 14.00 6.29 -5.52
C HIS A 53 14.61 5.38 -6.60
N ILE A 54 14.12 4.14 -6.74
CA ILE A 54 14.57 3.23 -7.80
C ILE A 54 14.31 3.87 -9.16
N ARG A 55 13.10 4.41 -9.38
CA ARG A 55 12.73 5.05 -10.64
C ARG A 55 13.59 6.25 -11.00
N GLU A 56 13.91 7.11 -10.03
CA GLU A 56 14.58 8.39 -10.31
C GLU A 56 16.10 8.30 -10.30
N ASN A 57 16.67 7.50 -9.38
CA ASN A 57 18.09 7.63 -9.03
C ASN A 57 18.86 6.30 -9.02
N ALA A 58 18.17 5.15 -9.03
CA ALA A 58 18.82 3.86 -8.82
C ALA A 58 18.40 2.76 -9.81
N ILE A 59 17.85 3.12 -10.97
CA ILE A 59 17.28 2.15 -11.91
C ILE A 59 18.35 1.19 -12.46
N GLU A 60 19.54 1.69 -12.80
CA GLU A 60 20.65 0.90 -13.32
C GLU A 60 21.19 -0.07 -12.26
N ALA A 61 21.47 0.44 -11.05
CA ALA A 61 21.96 -0.37 -9.95
C ALA A 61 20.95 -1.45 -9.51
N TRP A 62 19.66 -1.14 -9.56
CA TRP A 62 18.59 -2.10 -9.29
C TRP A 62 18.49 -3.15 -10.40
N PHE A 63 18.59 -2.75 -11.66
CA PHE A 63 18.62 -3.66 -12.80
C PHE A 63 19.80 -4.64 -12.74
N ASP A 64 20.99 -4.17 -12.34
CA ASP A 64 22.17 -5.02 -12.14
C ASP A 64 21.95 -6.06 -11.04
N GLN A 65 21.28 -5.68 -9.95
CA GLN A 65 20.93 -6.62 -8.87
C GLN A 65 19.95 -7.68 -9.33
N VAL A 66 18.91 -7.28 -10.08
CA VAL A 66 17.93 -8.21 -10.68
C VAL A 66 18.65 -9.14 -11.66
N SER A 67 19.51 -8.61 -12.51
CA SER A 67 20.28 -9.38 -13.49
C SER A 67 21.22 -10.39 -12.82
N SER A 68 21.94 -9.97 -11.78
CA SER A 68 22.81 -10.85 -10.98
C SER A 68 22.03 -11.97 -10.31
N PHE A 69 20.84 -11.66 -9.77
CA PHE A 69 19.99 -12.66 -9.13
C PHE A 69 19.43 -13.66 -10.13
N CYS A 70 18.90 -13.19 -11.26
CA CYS A 70 18.41 -14.06 -12.33
C CYS A 70 19.52 -15.00 -12.83
N GLY A 71 20.73 -14.48 -13.05
CA GLY A 71 21.89 -15.29 -13.43
C GLY A 71 22.26 -16.36 -12.39
N LYS A 72 22.11 -16.10 -11.10
CA LYS A 72 22.34 -17.10 -10.03
C LYS A 72 21.28 -18.20 -9.96
N HIS A 73 20.11 -17.95 -10.54
CA HIS A 73 18.97 -18.86 -10.49
C HIS A 73 18.62 -19.46 -11.85
N ASP A 74 19.54 -19.41 -12.82
CA ASP A 74 19.36 -19.86 -14.21
C ASP A 74 18.09 -19.28 -14.89
N MET A 75 17.71 -18.05 -14.50
CA MET A 75 16.59 -17.33 -15.09
C MET A 75 17.11 -16.51 -16.27
N GLU A 76 16.54 -16.70 -17.46
CA GLU A 76 16.89 -15.90 -18.64
C GLU A 76 16.17 -14.55 -18.61
N LEU A 77 16.94 -13.45 -18.54
CA LEU A 77 16.39 -12.13 -18.84
C LEU A 77 16.22 -11.98 -20.35
N PRO A 78 15.12 -11.35 -20.81
CA PRO A 78 15.00 -10.91 -22.20
C PRO A 78 16.21 -10.05 -22.57
N ASN A 79 16.93 -10.43 -23.62
CA ASN A 79 18.12 -9.74 -24.10
C ASN A 79 17.73 -8.34 -24.62
N VAL A 80 18.55 -7.33 -24.27
CA VAL A 80 18.40 -5.92 -24.68
C VAL A 80 18.65 -5.74 -26.18
N ASP A 81 19.49 -6.58 -26.78
CA ASP A 81 19.94 -6.47 -28.17
C ASP A 81 19.25 -7.45 -29.14
N ASP A 82 18.43 -8.37 -28.62
CA ASP A 82 17.64 -9.22 -29.51
C ASP A 82 16.49 -8.39 -30.06
N ALA A 83 16.69 -7.91 -31.29
CA ALA A 83 15.64 -7.30 -32.09
C ALA A 83 14.39 -8.17 -32.01
N TYR A 84 13.35 -7.66 -31.36
CA TYR A 84 12.03 -8.27 -31.38
C TYR A 84 11.53 -8.28 -32.81
N VAL A 85 11.80 -9.38 -33.50
CA VAL A 85 11.12 -9.70 -34.73
C VAL A 85 9.74 -10.13 -34.28
N ALA A 86 8.83 -9.15 -34.19
CA ALA A 86 7.41 -9.44 -34.19
C ALA A 86 7.19 -10.42 -35.34
N GLN A 87 6.86 -11.67 -35.03
CA GLN A 87 6.69 -12.69 -36.05
C GLN A 87 5.53 -12.21 -36.93
N GLU A 88 5.89 -11.63 -38.08
CA GLU A 88 4.97 -11.08 -39.07
C GLU A 88 4.06 -12.22 -39.51
N ARG A 89 2.91 -12.34 -38.85
CA ARG A 89 1.73 -12.84 -39.51
C ARG A 89 1.34 -11.76 -40.51
N SER A 90 1.93 -11.86 -41.69
CA SER A 90 1.59 -11.11 -42.90
C SER A 90 0.11 -10.78 -42.92
N HIS A 91 -0.25 -9.52 -43.17
CA HIS A 91 -1.19 -9.14 -44.23
C HIS A 91 -1.24 -7.59 -44.36
N ARG A 92 -0.58 -7.09 -45.41
CA ARG A 92 -0.89 -5.85 -46.16
C ARG A 92 -1.10 -4.55 -45.35
N ARG A 93 -0.07 -3.70 -45.35
CA ARG A 93 -0.11 -2.23 -45.14
C ARG A 93 -0.87 -1.77 -43.88
N ALA A 94 -0.32 -2.07 -42.71
CA ALA A 94 -0.55 -1.23 -41.52
C ALA A 94 0.67 -0.31 -41.33
N PRO A 95 0.50 0.91 -40.77
CA PRO A 95 1.62 1.80 -40.50
C PRO A 95 2.65 1.07 -39.63
N ARG A 96 3.94 1.22 -39.95
CA ARG A 96 5.02 0.85 -39.04
C ARG A 96 4.87 1.69 -37.78
N ILE A 97 4.12 1.18 -36.81
CA ILE A 97 4.19 1.70 -35.45
C ILE A 97 5.54 1.22 -34.95
N THR A 98 6.54 2.09 -35.01
CA THR A 98 7.79 1.97 -34.25
C THR A 98 7.43 2.02 -32.78
N HIS A 99 6.90 0.91 -32.25
CA HIS A 99 6.65 0.75 -30.83
C HIS A 99 8.02 0.48 -30.19
N LEU A 100 8.72 1.57 -29.94
CA LEU A 100 10.02 1.69 -29.31
C LEU A 100 9.89 1.30 -27.82
N LEU A 101 9.60 0.03 -27.55
CA LEU A 101 9.57 -0.55 -26.21
C LEU A 101 10.30 -1.87 -26.29
N HIS A 102 11.63 -1.81 -26.31
CA HIS A 102 12.42 -3.04 -26.29
C HIS A 102 13.72 -2.96 -25.48
N CYS A 103 13.87 -1.95 -24.62
CA CYS A 103 14.84 -2.06 -23.54
C CYS A 103 14.15 -2.74 -22.34
N PRO A 104 14.73 -3.82 -21.78
CA PRO A 104 14.31 -4.39 -20.50
C PRO A 104 14.12 -3.32 -19.41
N VAL A 105 14.99 -2.31 -19.37
CA VAL A 105 14.88 -1.17 -18.45
C VAL A 105 13.54 -0.43 -18.59
N ASP A 106 13.05 -0.20 -19.81
CA ASP A 106 11.77 0.48 -20.05
C ASP A 106 10.57 -0.35 -19.56
N ILE A 107 10.67 -1.68 -19.61
CA ILE A 107 9.65 -2.59 -19.08
C ILE A 107 9.63 -2.48 -17.55
N PHE A 108 10.81 -2.47 -16.92
CA PHE A 108 10.92 -2.34 -15.46
C PHE A 108 10.44 -0.99 -14.95
N ILE A 109 10.76 0.11 -15.64
CA ILE A 109 10.23 1.44 -15.32
C ILE A 109 8.70 1.45 -15.35
N GLN A 110 8.09 0.90 -16.40
CA GLN A 110 6.62 0.82 -16.50
C GLN A 110 6.00 0.00 -15.37
N ILE A 111 6.65 -1.07 -14.92
CA ILE A 111 6.19 -1.88 -13.80
C ILE A 111 6.22 -1.05 -12.51
N ILE A 112 7.32 -0.35 -12.24
CA ILE A 112 7.45 0.53 -11.07
C ILE A 112 6.39 1.63 -11.09
N GLU A 113 6.17 2.27 -12.25
CA GLU A 113 5.16 3.31 -12.39
C GLU A 113 3.74 2.79 -12.16
N ARG A 114 3.41 1.59 -12.65
CA ARG A 114 2.12 0.94 -12.37
C ARG A 114 1.93 0.65 -10.89
N GLN A 115 2.96 0.21 -10.19
CA GLN A 115 2.88 -0.05 -8.75
C GLN A 115 2.70 1.23 -7.95
N LEU A 116 3.46 2.27 -8.27
CA LEU A 116 3.30 3.60 -7.67
C LEU A 116 1.88 4.13 -7.90
N ALA A 117 1.36 4.01 -9.13
CA ALA A 117 0.00 4.42 -9.45
C ALA A 117 -1.05 3.67 -8.63
N GLU A 118 -0.92 2.35 -8.51
CA GLU A 118 -1.86 1.52 -7.75
C GLU A 118 -1.79 1.82 -6.24
N LEU A 119 -0.59 1.96 -5.67
CA LEU A 119 -0.40 2.33 -4.27
C LEU A 119 -0.92 3.74 -3.98
N ASN A 120 -0.72 4.69 -4.89
CA ASN A 120 -1.24 6.06 -4.75
C ASN A 120 -2.75 6.13 -4.92
N HIS A 121 -3.34 5.29 -5.77
CA HIS A 121 -4.78 5.22 -5.93
C HIS A 121 -5.46 4.64 -4.68
N ARG A 122 -4.95 3.53 -4.14
CA ARG A 122 -5.53 2.88 -2.96
C ARG A 122 -5.26 3.64 -1.67
N PHE A 123 -4.04 4.10 -1.48
CA PHE A 123 -3.59 4.89 -0.33
C PHE A 123 -3.35 6.33 -0.78
N SER A 124 -4.44 6.99 -1.21
CA SER A 124 -4.42 8.42 -1.48
C SER A 124 -4.11 9.21 -0.21
N GLU A 125 -3.73 10.47 -0.35
CA GLU A 125 -3.51 11.37 0.80
C GLU A 125 -4.74 11.39 1.71
N VAL A 126 -5.94 11.54 1.12
CA VAL A 126 -7.22 11.53 1.85
C VAL A 126 -7.44 10.21 2.60
N ASN A 127 -7.27 9.06 1.94
CA ASN A 127 -7.48 7.76 2.60
C ASN A 127 -6.46 7.52 3.71
N THR A 128 -5.22 7.97 3.51
CA THR A 128 -4.14 7.83 4.49
C THR A 128 -4.43 8.70 5.72
N GLU A 129 -4.83 9.95 5.52
CA GLU A 129 -5.24 10.85 6.61
C GLU A 129 -6.45 10.31 7.37
N LEU A 130 -7.47 9.78 6.67
CA LEU A 130 -8.62 9.12 7.30
C LEU A 130 -8.20 7.95 8.19
N LEU A 131 -7.32 7.08 7.69
CA LEU A 131 -6.80 5.94 8.45
C LEU A 131 -5.94 6.38 9.65
N LEU A 132 -5.15 7.46 9.52
CA LEU A 132 -4.40 8.08 10.63
C LEU A 132 -5.32 8.70 11.68
N CYS A 133 -6.46 9.26 11.29
CA CYS A 133 -7.45 9.73 12.26
C CYS A 133 -8.01 8.55 13.07
N LEU A 134 -8.27 7.40 12.42
CA LEU A 134 -8.74 6.18 13.12
C LEU A 134 -7.74 5.65 14.14
N THR A 135 -6.42 5.81 13.94
CA THR A 135 -5.43 5.38 14.93
C THR A 135 -5.55 6.14 16.25
N CYS A 136 -6.16 7.32 16.25
CA CYS A 136 -6.42 8.10 17.47
C CYS A 136 -7.47 7.45 18.39
N LEU A 137 -8.24 6.49 17.89
CA LEU A 137 -9.18 5.71 18.71
C LEU A 137 -8.53 4.51 19.39
N SER A 138 -7.23 4.26 19.16
CA SER A 138 -6.58 3.08 19.71
C SER A 138 -6.60 3.10 21.24
N PRO A 139 -6.99 1.99 21.90
CA PRO A 139 -6.95 1.87 23.36
C PRO A 139 -5.54 1.70 23.92
N ASP A 140 -4.52 1.56 23.05
CA ASP A 140 -3.14 1.33 23.44
C ASP A 140 -2.65 2.38 24.45
N ASP A 141 -1.88 1.91 25.43
CA ASP A 141 -1.29 2.73 26.49
C ASP A 141 -2.28 3.69 27.15
N SER A 142 -3.51 3.20 27.39
CA SER A 142 -4.61 3.98 27.96
C SER A 142 -5.04 5.16 27.08
N PHE A 143 -5.18 4.91 25.78
CA PHE A 143 -5.60 5.89 24.77
C PHE A 143 -4.63 7.08 24.61
N ILE A 144 -3.32 6.86 24.74
CA ILE A 144 -2.32 7.91 24.59
C ILE A 144 -2.35 8.59 23.20
N ALA A 145 -2.74 7.84 22.18
CA ALA A 145 -2.85 8.31 20.80
C ALA A 145 -4.10 9.19 20.57
N PHE A 146 -4.99 9.33 21.56
CA PHE A 146 -6.22 10.09 21.42
C PHE A 146 -5.94 11.57 21.15
N ASP A 147 -6.39 12.02 19.99
CA ASP A 147 -6.28 13.39 19.54
C ASP A 147 -7.64 13.82 18.99
N LYS A 148 -8.30 14.68 19.76
CA LYS A 148 -9.63 15.18 19.42
C LYS A 148 -9.63 15.96 18.10
N GLN A 149 -8.59 16.75 17.83
CA GLN A 149 -8.54 17.60 16.64
C GLN A 149 -8.38 16.76 15.38
N LYS A 150 -7.55 15.71 15.43
CA LYS A 150 -7.44 14.75 14.33
C LYS A 150 -8.77 14.04 14.06
N LEU A 151 -9.48 13.63 15.12
CA LEU A 151 -10.79 13.00 14.96
C LEU A 151 -11.86 13.96 14.42
N LEU A 152 -11.82 15.23 14.79
CA LEU A 152 -12.71 16.24 14.20
C LEU A 152 -12.43 16.43 12.70
N ARG A 153 -11.17 16.34 12.28
CA ARG A 153 -10.80 16.38 10.85
C ARG A 153 -11.48 15.28 10.03
N PHE A 154 -11.87 14.16 10.67
CA PHE A 154 -12.66 13.10 10.01
C PHE A 154 -13.95 13.66 9.38
N SER A 155 -14.61 14.60 10.06
CA SER A 155 -15.84 15.23 9.59
C SER A 155 -15.65 16.09 8.34
N GLU A 156 -14.44 16.65 8.13
CA GLU A 156 -14.12 17.49 6.97
C GLU A 156 -14.16 16.67 5.66
N PHE A 157 -13.92 15.36 5.75
CA PHE A 157 -14.02 14.45 4.61
C PHE A 157 -15.47 14.09 4.26
N TYR A 158 -16.43 14.39 5.14
CA TYR A 158 -17.86 14.13 4.98
C TYR A 158 -18.70 15.41 5.13
N PRO A 159 -18.44 16.46 4.32
CA PRO A 159 -19.06 17.78 4.49
C PRO A 159 -20.58 17.79 4.25
N LYS A 160 -21.14 16.70 3.70
CA LYS A 160 -22.59 16.53 3.53
C LYS A 160 -23.25 15.95 4.77
N ASP A 161 -22.49 15.25 5.62
CA ASP A 161 -23.00 14.54 6.78
C ASP A 161 -22.86 15.37 8.08
N PHE A 162 -22.01 16.40 8.06
CA PHE A 162 -21.77 17.27 9.22
C PHE A 162 -22.03 18.74 8.89
N ASN A 163 -22.96 19.35 9.62
CA ASN A 163 -23.11 20.80 9.69
C ASN A 163 -22.30 21.38 10.88
N PRO A 164 -22.08 22.70 10.96
CA PRO A 164 -21.29 23.31 12.04
C PRO A 164 -21.79 23.02 13.46
N ARG A 165 -23.08 22.79 13.66
CA ARG A 165 -23.62 22.38 14.97
C ARG A 165 -23.28 20.92 15.28
N ASP A 166 -23.33 20.05 14.28
CA ASP A 166 -22.96 18.64 14.44
C ASP A 166 -21.49 18.50 14.84
N LEU A 167 -20.62 19.39 14.34
CA LEU A 167 -19.20 19.44 14.74
C LEU A 167 -19.01 19.76 16.22
N LEU A 168 -19.77 20.73 16.76
CA LEU A 168 -19.73 21.05 18.18
C LEU A 168 -20.24 19.87 19.03
N VAL A 169 -21.32 19.22 18.59
CA VAL A 169 -21.86 18.03 19.26
C VAL A 169 -20.86 16.88 19.21
N LEU A 170 -20.20 16.66 18.07
CA LEU A 170 -19.16 15.64 17.92
C LEU A 170 -17.98 15.91 18.85
N GLU A 171 -17.54 17.17 18.97
CA GLU A 171 -16.45 17.57 19.85
C GLU A 171 -16.73 17.23 21.33
N ASP A 172 -17.95 17.49 21.77
CA ASP A 172 -18.43 17.17 23.12
C ASP A 172 -18.54 15.64 23.31
N GLN A 173 -19.12 14.94 22.33
CA GLN A 173 -19.28 13.49 22.34
C GLN A 173 -17.93 12.76 22.40
N LEU A 174 -16.92 13.24 21.67
CA LEU A 174 -15.55 12.70 21.73
C LEU A 174 -14.94 12.85 23.14
N GLY A 175 -15.24 13.96 23.84
CA GLY A 175 -14.84 14.15 25.24
C GLY A 175 -15.50 13.18 26.21
N ILE A 176 -16.80 12.94 26.03
CA ILE A 176 -17.56 11.97 26.82
C ILE A 176 -17.06 10.55 26.55
N TYR A 177 -16.83 10.22 25.29
CA TYR A 177 -16.30 8.94 24.84
C TYR A 177 -14.98 8.60 25.54
N ILE A 178 -13.97 9.48 25.45
CA ILE A 178 -12.64 9.19 26.01
C ILE A 178 -12.69 9.06 27.53
N HIS A 179 -13.49 9.88 28.21
CA HIS A 179 -13.67 9.79 29.65
C HIS A 179 -14.32 8.44 30.05
N TYR A 180 -15.38 8.04 29.36
CA TYR A 180 -16.07 6.78 29.60
C TYR A 180 -15.17 5.57 29.32
N MET A 181 -14.43 5.59 28.21
CA MET A 181 -13.55 4.49 27.83
C MET A 181 -12.34 4.37 28.77
N GLY A 182 -11.74 5.50 29.17
CA GLY A 182 -10.58 5.52 30.06
C GLY A 182 -10.90 5.14 31.51
N THR A 183 -12.13 5.38 31.98
CA THR A 183 -12.54 5.02 33.36
C THR A 183 -12.92 3.54 33.51
N LYS A 184 -13.25 2.86 32.40
CA LYS A 184 -13.69 1.47 32.43
C LYS A 184 -12.52 0.50 32.23
N SER A 185 -12.25 -0.29 33.27
CA SER A 185 -11.23 -1.37 33.24
C SER A 185 -11.43 -2.39 32.12
N ASN A 186 -12.63 -2.51 31.55
CA ASN A 186 -12.91 -3.39 30.42
C ASN A 186 -12.16 -3.00 29.13
N PHE A 187 -11.67 -1.75 29.03
CA PHE A 187 -10.99 -1.23 27.83
C PHE A 187 -9.49 -0.98 28.05
N SER A 188 -8.99 -1.03 29.29
CA SER A 188 -7.62 -0.61 29.62
C SER A 188 -6.50 -1.55 29.16
N GLN A 189 -6.83 -2.78 28.77
CA GLN A 189 -5.87 -3.80 28.30
C GLN A 189 -6.06 -4.16 26.83
N LEU A 190 -6.95 -3.45 26.13
CA LEU A 190 -7.17 -3.69 24.71
C LEU A 190 -5.99 -3.18 23.90
N LYS A 191 -5.71 -3.87 22.79
CA LYS A 191 -4.65 -3.51 21.85
C LYS A 191 -5.19 -3.26 20.47
N GLY A 192 -4.95 -2.08 19.93
CA GLY A 192 -5.45 -1.67 18.63
C GLY A 192 -6.97 -1.53 18.52
N VAL A 193 -7.39 -0.82 17.48
CA VAL A 193 -8.81 -0.48 17.20
C VAL A 193 -9.68 -1.73 16.96
N SER A 194 -9.12 -2.79 16.37
CA SER A 194 -9.86 -4.04 16.10
C SER A 194 -10.34 -4.74 17.38
N SER A 195 -9.55 -4.73 18.45
CA SER A 195 -9.95 -5.33 19.73
C SER A 195 -10.96 -4.45 20.47
N LEU A 196 -10.81 -3.12 20.37
CA LEU A 196 -11.80 -2.15 20.83
C LEU A 196 -13.16 -2.38 20.16
N ALA A 197 -13.21 -2.45 18.84
CA ALA A 197 -14.45 -2.67 18.10
C ALA A 197 -15.16 -3.96 18.53
N ARG A 198 -14.41 -5.07 18.67
CA ARG A 198 -14.95 -6.35 19.17
C ARG A 198 -15.54 -6.18 20.57
N LYS A 199 -14.83 -5.48 21.46
CA LYS A 199 -15.28 -5.26 22.84
C LYS A 199 -16.53 -4.40 22.93
N MET A 200 -16.63 -3.38 22.08
CA MET A 200 -17.82 -2.53 22.00
C MET A 200 -19.06 -3.34 21.59
N VAL A 201 -18.93 -4.25 20.62
CA VAL A 201 -20.03 -5.16 20.24
C VAL A 201 -20.41 -6.09 21.39
N GLU A 202 -19.43 -6.73 22.05
CA GLU A 202 -19.69 -7.60 23.21
C GLU A 202 -20.44 -6.90 24.36
N LYS A 203 -20.24 -5.59 24.51
CA LYS A 203 -20.85 -4.77 25.57
C LYS A 203 -22.14 -4.07 25.12
N GLY A 204 -22.58 -4.24 23.88
CA GLY A 204 -23.77 -3.56 23.34
C GLY A 204 -23.60 -2.05 23.18
N LEU A 205 -22.38 -1.60 22.88
CA LEU A 205 -22.02 -0.19 22.70
C LEU A 205 -21.83 0.15 21.21
N HIS A 206 -22.84 -0.15 20.38
CA HIS A 206 -22.84 0.08 18.93
C HIS A 206 -24.11 0.80 18.48
#